data_AF-A0A516KJP5-F1
#
_entry.id   AF-A0A516KJP5-F1
#
_cell.length_a   1.000
_cell.length_b   1.000
_cell.length_c   1.000
_cell.angle_alpha   90.00
_cell.angle_beta   90.00
_cell.angle_gamma   90.00
#
_symmetry.space_group_name_H-M   'P 1'
#
loop_
_entity.id
_entity.type
_entity.pdbx_description
1 polymer ?
#
loop_
_entity_poly.entity_id
_entity_poly.type
_entity_poly.pdbx_seq_one_letter_code
_entity_poly.pdbx_strand_id
1 'polypeptide(L)'
;MKRMPFEPPTEHYEELLESIDEQICHLINKRKELSNNNPGFPTRALITRWAKKFNLYEDFINSVFSQLLNEEMYKPVVEPKGFLKNIPVLKSFEREGVFYSVTFVRQYKNASVVHLTIDQEEDDMHARMKRPTLFDLSVEGGEVEFDCRNNFGGGSGGHHSFTYTVSPALPSDLSTVRLRFKEYKIPSQKQTGFEFVIEADK
;
A
#
# COMPACT_ATOMS: atom_id res chain seq x y z
N MET A 1 3.77 5.64 -9.83
CA MET A 1 4.43 5.47 -11.16
C MET A 1 3.59 4.51 -12.00
N LYS A 2 3.40 4.81 -13.29
CA LYS A 2 2.85 3.85 -14.25
C LYS A 2 3.73 2.59 -14.20
N ARG A 3 3.16 1.44 -13.82
CA ARG A 3 3.91 0.19 -13.94
C ARG A 3 4.22 0.00 -15.41
N MET A 4 5.51 -0.03 -15.75
CA MET A 4 5.92 -0.45 -17.08
C MET A 4 5.37 -1.85 -17.32
N PRO A 5 4.92 -2.18 -18.54
CA PRO A 5 4.58 -3.55 -18.88
C PRO A 5 5.74 -4.45 -18.47
N PHE A 6 5.42 -5.60 -17.85
CA PHE A 6 6.46 -6.58 -17.57
C PHE A 6 6.97 -7.11 -18.91
N GLU A 7 8.27 -6.96 -19.13
CA GLU A 7 8.96 -7.55 -20.27
C GLU A 7 9.71 -8.78 -19.77
N PRO A 8 9.39 -9.99 -20.29
CA PRO A 8 10.13 -11.18 -19.95
C PRO A 8 11.63 -10.97 -20.21
N PRO A 9 12.51 -11.41 -19.30
CA PRO A 9 13.96 -11.25 -19.47
C PRO A 9 14.52 -12.10 -20.62
N THR A 10 13.74 -13.03 -21.16
CA THR A 10 14.09 -13.90 -22.28
C THR A 10 12.83 -14.34 -23.01
N GLU A 11 12.96 -14.67 -24.30
CA GLU A 11 11.90 -15.29 -25.11
C GLU A 11 11.85 -16.82 -24.95
N HIS A 12 12.89 -17.42 -24.36
CA HIS A 12 12.96 -18.86 -24.17
C HIS A 12 12.12 -19.31 -22.97
N TYR A 13 11.20 -20.24 -23.22
CA TYR A 13 10.47 -21.00 -22.20
C TYR A 13 10.67 -22.50 -22.45
N GLU A 14 10.96 -23.25 -21.39
CA GLU A 14 11.07 -24.71 -21.44
C GLU A 14 9.68 -25.32 -21.21
N GLU A 15 9.04 -25.80 -22.27
CA GLU A 15 7.66 -26.29 -22.25
C GLU A 15 7.46 -27.47 -21.29
N LEU A 16 8.51 -28.26 -21.02
CA LEU A 16 8.44 -29.34 -20.03
C LEU A 16 8.12 -28.85 -18.60
N LEU A 17 8.31 -27.55 -18.32
CA LEU A 17 8.00 -26.93 -17.03
C LEU A 17 6.53 -26.54 -16.88
N GLU A 18 5.72 -26.54 -17.94
CA GLU A 18 4.33 -26.03 -17.92
C GLU A 18 3.50 -26.63 -16.78
N SER A 19 3.50 -27.96 -16.68
CA SER A 19 2.75 -28.66 -15.63
C SER A 19 3.25 -28.39 -14.21
N ILE A 20 4.53 -28.02 -14.05
CA ILE A 20 5.13 -27.66 -12.76
C ILE A 20 4.75 -26.22 -12.42
N ASP A 21 4.81 -25.31 -13.38
CA ASP A 21 4.46 -23.90 -13.19
C ASP A 21 2.96 -23.73 -12.88
N GLU A 22 2.10 -24.51 -13.53
CA GLU A 22 0.68 -24.58 -13.17
C GLU A 22 0.48 -25.06 -11.73
N GLN A 23 1.23 -26.09 -11.30
CA GLN A 23 1.19 -26.56 -9.91
C GLN A 23 1.69 -25.51 -8.92
N ILE A 24 2.69 -24.72 -9.28
CA ILE A 24 3.16 -23.59 -8.46
C ILE A 24 2.02 -22.58 -8.28
N CYS A 25 1.33 -22.18 -9.36
CA CYS A 25 0.16 -21.31 -9.28
C CYS A 25 -0.93 -21.89 -8.39
N HIS A 26 -1.24 -23.18 -8.55
CA HIS A 26 -2.22 -23.88 -7.70
C HIS A 26 -1.84 -23.84 -6.21
N LEU A 27 -0.57 -24.11 -5.89
CA LEU A 27 -0.07 -24.11 -4.50
C LEU A 27 -0.06 -22.70 -3.89
N ILE A 28 0.23 -21.67 -4.69
CA ILE A 28 0.14 -20.28 -4.26
C ILE A 28 -1.31 -19.94 -3.91
N ASN A 29 -2.27 -20.29 -4.77
CA ASN A 29 -3.70 -20.05 -4.49
C ASN A 29 -4.16 -20.80 -3.23
N LYS A 30 -3.81 -22.08 -3.10
CA LYS A 30 -4.13 -22.89 -1.93
C LYS A 30 -3.55 -22.30 -0.63
N ARG A 31 -2.32 -21.78 -0.67
CA ARG A 31 -1.70 -21.09 0.48
C ARG A 31 -2.48 -19.84 0.88
N LYS A 32 -2.98 -19.07 -0.09
CA LYS A 32 -3.80 -17.87 0.14
C LYS A 32 -5.13 -18.23 0.81
N GLU A 33 -5.83 -19.22 0.28
CA GLU A 33 -7.12 -19.68 0.82
C GLU A 33 -6.98 -20.19 2.26
N LEU A 34 -5.99 -21.06 2.51
CA LEU A 34 -5.76 -21.65 3.84
C LEU A 34 -5.37 -20.61 4.91
N SER A 35 -4.75 -19.51 4.50
CA SER A 35 -4.31 -18.46 5.41
C SER A 35 -5.28 -17.30 5.53
N ASN A 36 -6.40 -17.32 4.80
CA ASN A 36 -7.31 -16.19 4.66
C ASN A 36 -6.55 -14.89 4.29
N ASN A 37 -5.67 -14.99 3.28
CA ASN A 37 -4.79 -13.91 2.83
C ASN A 37 -3.83 -13.34 3.91
N ASN A 38 -3.60 -14.06 5.00
CA ASN A 38 -2.65 -13.69 6.05
C ASN A 38 -1.64 -14.82 6.31
N PRO A 39 -0.71 -15.07 5.37
CA PRO A 39 0.08 -16.30 5.38
C PRO A 39 1.31 -16.24 6.29
N GLY A 40 1.60 -15.09 6.90
CA GLY A 40 2.82 -14.87 7.67
C GLY A 40 4.10 -15.15 6.87
N PHE A 41 5.19 -15.44 7.58
CA PHE A 41 6.49 -15.72 7.00
C PHE A 41 7.10 -16.99 7.60
N PRO A 42 7.73 -17.88 6.80
CA PRO A 42 8.39 -19.06 7.34
C PRO A 42 9.49 -18.73 8.35
N THR A 43 9.63 -19.54 9.40
CA THR A 43 10.69 -19.34 10.38
C THR A 43 12.06 -19.68 9.78
N ARG A 44 13.13 -19.07 10.33
CA ARG A 44 14.51 -19.37 9.92
C ARG A 44 14.82 -20.87 9.94
N ALA A 45 14.35 -21.59 10.96
CA ALA A 45 14.55 -23.04 11.07
C ALA A 45 13.86 -23.82 9.93
N LEU A 46 12.66 -23.40 9.50
CA LEU A 46 11.98 -24.00 8.35
C LEU A 46 12.77 -23.76 7.06
N ILE A 47 13.25 -22.52 6.85
CA ILE A 47 14.01 -22.13 5.67
C ILE A 47 15.32 -22.93 5.57
N THR A 48 16.12 -22.98 6.64
CA THR A 48 17.36 -23.79 6.68
C THR A 48 17.08 -25.27 6.39
N ARG A 49 15.99 -25.82 6.92
CA ARG A 49 15.61 -27.22 6.67
C ARG A 49 15.22 -27.46 5.22
N TRP A 50 14.44 -26.58 4.61
CA TRP A 50 14.03 -26.71 3.20
C TRP A 50 15.19 -26.46 2.24
N ALA A 51 16.03 -25.47 2.51
CA ALA A 51 17.26 -25.21 1.77
C ALA A 51 18.13 -26.45 1.67
N LYS A 52 18.39 -27.12 2.80
CA LYS A 52 19.15 -28.38 2.83
C LYS A 52 18.42 -29.52 2.11
N LYS A 53 17.10 -29.66 2.33
CA LYS A 53 16.32 -30.77 1.76
C LYS A 53 16.24 -30.73 0.24
N PHE A 54 16.05 -29.54 -0.33
CA PHE A 54 15.83 -29.35 -1.76
C PHE A 54 17.08 -28.84 -2.49
N ASN A 55 18.22 -28.73 -1.79
CA ASN A 55 19.46 -28.18 -2.32
C ASN A 55 19.28 -26.78 -2.93
N LEU A 56 18.63 -25.88 -2.18
CA LEU A 56 18.37 -24.49 -2.55
C LEU A 56 19.12 -23.54 -1.62
N TYR A 57 19.41 -22.33 -2.09
CA TYR A 57 19.97 -21.28 -1.26
C TYR A 57 18.90 -20.69 -0.31
N GLU A 58 19.27 -20.44 0.95
CA GLU A 58 18.35 -19.86 1.94
C GLU A 58 17.81 -18.49 1.48
N ASP A 59 18.67 -17.64 0.89
CA ASP A 59 18.28 -16.31 0.41
C ASP A 59 17.31 -16.37 -0.78
N PHE A 60 17.43 -17.39 -1.63
CA PHE A 60 16.47 -17.61 -2.71
C PHE A 60 15.09 -17.94 -2.13
N ILE A 61 15.03 -18.84 -1.14
CA ILE A 61 13.78 -19.20 -0.46
C ILE A 61 13.19 -17.98 0.27
N ASN A 62 14.01 -17.20 0.96
CA ASN A 62 13.60 -15.94 1.58
C ASN A 62 12.97 -14.99 0.55
N SER A 63 13.60 -14.83 -0.61
CA SER A 63 13.10 -13.96 -1.68
C SER A 63 11.74 -14.43 -2.19
N VAL A 64 11.59 -15.72 -2.50
CA VAL A 64 10.32 -16.31 -2.96
C VAL A 64 9.21 -16.04 -1.95
N PHE A 65 9.40 -16.39 -0.67
CA PHE A 65 8.36 -16.16 0.34
C PHE A 65 8.10 -14.67 0.64
N SER A 66 9.08 -13.79 0.37
CA SER A 66 8.88 -12.34 0.48
C SER A 66 7.96 -11.83 -0.61
N GLN A 67 8.07 -12.33 -1.85
CA GLN A 67 7.14 -11.97 -2.94
C GLN A 67 5.73 -12.52 -2.68
N LEU A 68 5.61 -13.66 -1.99
CA LEU A 68 4.33 -14.29 -1.62
C LEU A 68 3.69 -13.71 -0.34
N LEU A 69 4.26 -12.65 0.24
CA LEU A 69 3.77 -12.08 1.49
C LEU A 69 2.55 -11.19 1.28
N ASN A 70 2.53 -10.41 0.19
CA ASN A 70 1.47 -9.45 -0.11
C ASN A 70 1.19 -9.43 -1.61
N GLU A 71 0.24 -10.24 -2.07
CA GLU A 71 -0.18 -10.26 -3.48
C GLU A 71 -0.86 -8.94 -3.90
N GLU A 72 -1.52 -8.24 -2.97
CA GLU A 72 -2.30 -7.05 -3.29
C GLU A 72 -1.46 -5.92 -3.87
N MET A 73 -0.16 -5.88 -3.54
CA MET A 73 0.78 -4.94 -4.16
C MET A 73 0.84 -5.10 -5.70
N TYR A 74 0.46 -6.26 -6.24
CA TYR A 74 0.42 -6.56 -7.66
C TYR A 74 -0.90 -6.23 -8.35
N LYS A 75 -1.95 -5.83 -7.62
CA LYS A 75 -3.21 -5.35 -8.24
C LYS A 75 -2.90 -4.27 -9.30
N PRO A 76 -3.57 -4.30 -10.46
CA PRO A 76 -3.39 -3.28 -11.50
C PRO A 76 -3.59 -1.87 -10.93
N VAL A 77 -2.73 -0.93 -11.35
CA VAL A 77 -2.84 0.46 -10.91
C VAL A 77 -3.94 1.14 -11.71
N VAL A 78 -4.99 1.61 -11.03
CA VAL A 78 -6.01 2.46 -11.65
C VAL A 78 -5.41 3.83 -11.94
N GLU A 79 -5.27 4.18 -13.22
CA GLU A 79 -4.85 5.53 -13.61
C GLU A 79 -6.05 6.48 -13.62
N PRO A 80 -6.04 7.58 -12.82
CA PRO A 80 -7.12 8.56 -12.85
C PRO A 80 -7.25 9.25 -14.22
N LYS A 81 -8.44 9.24 -14.81
CA LYS A 81 -8.74 9.75 -16.16
C LYS A 81 -10.01 10.59 -16.19
N GLY A 82 -9.98 11.66 -16.97
CA GLY A 82 -11.09 12.60 -17.09
C GLY A 82 -11.31 13.35 -15.78
N PHE A 83 -10.42 14.28 -15.45
CA PHE A 83 -10.56 15.16 -14.29
C PHE A 83 -11.91 15.89 -14.33
N LEU A 84 -12.59 15.96 -13.18
CA LEU A 84 -13.90 16.58 -13.04
C LEU A 84 -13.80 17.86 -12.21
N LYS A 85 -13.32 17.77 -10.97
CA LYS A 85 -13.25 18.88 -10.02
C LYS A 85 -12.33 18.57 -8.84
N ASN A 86 -12.00 19.60 -8.06
CA ASN A 86 -11.45 19.43 -6.70
C ASN A 86 -12.60 19.59 -5.70
N ILE A 87 -12.76 18.61 -4.82
CA ILE A 87 -13.71 18.66 -3.71
C ILE A 87 -12.93 19.17 -2.48
N PRO A 88 -13.25 20.36 -1.95
CA PRO A 88 -12.57 20.86 -0.75
C PRO A 88 -12.95 20.01 0.46
N VAL A 89 -11.95 19.68 1.28
CA VAL A 89 -12.12 18.97 2.56
C VAL A 89 -11.68 19.91 3.69
N LEU A 90 -10.46 20.45 3.61
CA LEU A 90 -9.89 21.42 4.55
C LEU A 90 -10.01 20.98 6.02
N LYS A 91 -9.65 19.72 6.29
CA LYS A 91 -9.63 19.15 7.64
C LYS A 91 -8.23 18.70 8.02
N SER A 92 -7.94 18.84 9.32
CA SER A 92 -6.70 18.41 9.91
C SER A 92 -6.94 17.63 11.20
N PHE A 93 -6.02 16.73 11.50
CA PHE A 93 -5.86 16.06 12.77
C PHE A 93 -4.51 16.49 13.33
N GLU A 94 -4.46 16.95 14.58
CA GLU A 94 -3.23 17.37 15.23
C GLU A 94 -2.84 16.38 16.32
N ARG A 95 -1.56 16.02 16.39
CA ARG A 95 -1.00 15.25 17.49
C ARG A 95 0.43 15.65 17.75
N GLU A 96 0.75 16.00 19.00
CA GLU A 96 2.13 16.28 19.45
C GLU A 96 2.84 17.33 18.58
N GLY A 97 2.11 18.37 18.14
CA GLY A 97 2.65 19.43 17.27
C GLY A 97 2.85 19.04 15.81
N VAL A 98 2.33 17.88 15.39
CA VAL A 98 2.31 17.42 13.98
C VAL A 98 0.88 17.52 13.45
N PHE A 99 0.71 18.19 12.32
CA PHE A 99 -0.57 18.39 11.64
C PHE A 99 -0.69 17.44 10.46
N TYR A 100 -1.73 16.61 10.47
CA TYR A 100 -2.08 15.69 9.39
C TYR A 100 -3.31 16.23 8.67
N SER A 101 -3.17 16.67 7.43
CA SER A 101 -4.23 17.43 6.75
C SER A 101 -4.62 16.84 5.40
N VAL A 102 -5.92 16.85 5.11
CA VAL A 102 -6.46 16.62 3.77
C VAL A 102 -7.18 17.88 3.35
N THR A 103 -6.59 18.60 2.40
CA THR A 103 -7.10 19.90 1.96
C THR A 103 -8.14 19.77 0.87
N PHE A 104 -7.93 18.85 -0.08
CA PHE A 104 -8.87 18.56 -1.16
C PHE A 104 -8.72 17.12 -1.66
N VAL A 105 -9.78 16.65 -2.32
CA VAL A 105 -9.79 15.41 -3.10
C VAL A 105 -9.97 15.77 -4.57
N ARG A 106 -9.10 15.26 -5.44
CA ARG A 106 -9.29 15.41 -6.89
C ARG A 106 -10.23 14.33 -7.38
N GLN A 107 -11.31 14.74 -8.02
CA GLN A 107 -12.29 13.82 -8.58
C GLN A 107 -12.01 13.59 -10.07
N TYR A 108 -11.92 12.33 -10.48
CA TYR A 108 -11.88 11.91 -11.87
C TYR A 108 -13.11 11.05 -12.18
N LYS A 109 -13.34 10.73 -13.46
CA LYS A 109 -14.47 9.89 -13.86
C LYS A 109 -14.39 8.46 -13.32
N ASN A 110 -13.18 7.91 -13.19
CA ASN A 110 -12.95 6.51 -12.83
C ASN A 110 -12.29 6.29 -11.45
N ALA A 111 -11.80 7.36 -10.82
CA ALA A 111 -11.11 7.29 -9.53
C ALA A 111 -11.15 8.65 -8.80
N SER A 112 -10.80 8.63 -7.53
CA SER A 112 -10.52 9.85 -6.76
C SER A 112 -9.07 9.84 -6.29
N VAL A 113 -8.50 11.02 -6.09
CA VAL A 113 -7.13 11.17 -5.59
C VAL A 113 -7.15 11.99 -4.30
N VAL A 114 -6.75 11.36 -3.20
CA VAL A 114 -6.65 11.96 -1.87
C VAL A 114 -5.22 12.43 -1.65
N HIS A 115 -5.06 13.66 -1.16
CA HIS A 115 -3.76 14.23 -0.81
C HIS A 115 -3.70 14.41 0.71
N LEU A 116 -2.77 13.70 1.35
CA LEU A 116 -2.44 13.88 2.76
C LEU A 116 -1.17 14.72 2.85
N THR A 117 -1.19 15.79 3.63
CA THR A 117 0.01 16.53 4.03
C THR A 117 0.25 16.31 5.51
N ILE A 118 1.53 16.26 5.90
CA ILE A 118 1.98 16.15 7.26
C ILE A 118 2.97 17.28 7.49
N ASP A 119 2.65 18.17 8.41
CA ASP A 119 3.39 19.40 8.66
C ASP A 119 3.83 19.44 10.12
N GLN A 120 5.10 19.73 10.37
CA GLN A 120 5.70 19.91 11.70
C GLN A 120 6.68 21.09 11.66
N GLU A 121 6.70 21.93 12.69
CA GLU A 121 7.70 23.01 12.81
C GLU A 121 9.11 22.44 13.00
N GLU A 122 10.09 22.98 12.26
CA GLU A 122 11.49 22.57 12.27
C GLU A 122 12.27 23.13 13.48
N ASP A 123 11.84 22.85 14.72
CA ASP A 123 12.62 23.29 15.89
C ASP A 123 13.34 22.15 16.62
N ASP A 124 13.13 20.89 16.19
CA ASP A 124 13.69 19.73 16.86
C ASP A 124 14.77 19.03 16.01
N MET A 125 16.03 19.17 16.42
CA MET A 125 17.17 18.38 15.91
C MET A 125 16.91 16.86 15.97
N HIS A 126 15.95 16.42 16.79
CA HIS A 126 15.48 15.04 16.90
C HIS A 126 14.55 14.57 15.77
N ALA A 127 13.90 15.49 15.02
CA ALA A 127 13.01 15.14 13.91
C ALA A 127 13.76 14.50 12.73
N ARG A 128 15.04 14.86 12.54
CA ARG A 128 15.91 14.33 11.46
C ARG A 128 16.23 12.83 11.60
N MET A 129 15.95 12.23 12.77
CA MET A 129 16.19 10.80 13.04
C MET A 129 14.91 9.95 13.13
N LYS A 130 13.71 10.52 12.90
CA LYS A 130 12.50 9.71 12.82
C LYS A 130 12.56 8.86 11.54
N ARG A 131 12.45 7.54 11.71
CA ARG A 131 12.40 6.60 10.57
C ARG A 131 11.26 7.01 9.63
N PRO A 132 11.42 6.83 8.31
CA PRO A 132 10.33 7.08 7.37
C PRO A 132 9.13 6.22 7.77
N THR A 133 8.06 6.87 8.19
CA THR A 133 6.75 6.25 8.40
C THR A 133 5.91 6.48 7.17
N LEU A 134 5.16 5.45 6.79
CA LEU A 134 4.18 5.52 5.72
C LEU A 134 2.79 5.33 6.31
N PHE A 135 1.81 5.81 5.56
CA PHE A 135 0.41 5.70 5.92
C PHE A 135 -0.32 4.95 4.82
N ASP A 136 -1.11 3.95 5.22
CA ASP A 136 -2.10 3.33 4.34
C ASP A 136 -3.43 4.04 4.54
N LEU A 137 -4.16 4.23 3.45
CA LEU A 137 -5.49 4.81 3.46
C LEU A 137 -6.52 3.69 3.34
N SER A 138 -7.56 3.77 4.15
CA SER A 138 -8.81 3.02 3.97
C SER A 138 -9.97 4.01 4.01
N VAL A 139 -10.94 3.79 3.13
CA VAL A 139 -12.15 4.63 3.06
C VAL A 139 -13.27 3.88 3.74
N GLU A 140 -13.88 4.52 4.72
CA GLU A 140 -15.10 4.04 5.38
C GLU A 140 -16.27 4.95 4.98
N GLY A 141 -17.44 4.37 4.82
CA GLY A 141 -18.62 5.13 4.44
C GLY A 141 -18.72 5.32 2.92
N GLY A 142 -19.76 4.73 2.37
CA GLY A 142 -19.99 4.50 0.95
C GLY A 142 -20.72 3.16 0.77
N GLU A 143 -21.45 3.02 -0.33
CA GLU A 143 -22.22 1.79 -0.61
C GLU A 143 -21.36 0.65 -1.17
N VAL A 144 -20.08 0.92 -1.43
CA VAL A 144 -19.14 0.03 -2.13
C VAL A 144 -17.80 -0.06 -1.41
N GLU A 145 -17.10 -1.16 -1.62
CA GLU A 145 -15.73 -1.35 -1.16
C GLU A 145 -14.77 -0.57 -2.07
N PHE A 146 -13.78 0.11 -1.47
CA PHE A 146 -12.81 0.93 -2.17
C PHE A 146 -11.40 0.34 -2.10
N ASP A 147 -10.77 0.17 -3.24
CA ASP A 147 -9.32 -0.09 -3.35
C ASP A 147 -8.57 1.24 -3.22
N CYS A 148 -7.67 1.31 -2.24
CA CYS A 148 -6.91 2.51 -1.91
C CYS A 148 -5.42 2.24 -2.11
N ARG A 149 -4.82 2.90 -3.10
CA ARG A 149 -3.42 2.70 -3.46
C ARG A 149 -2.59 3.92 -3.13
N ASN A 150 -1.59 3.75 -2.26
CA ASN A 150 -0.57 4.75 -2.02
C ASN A 150 0.33 4.89 -3.27
N ASN A 151 0.40 6.09 -3.84
CA ASN A 151 1.20 6.42 -5.01
C ASN A 151 2.62 6.90 -4.66
N PHE A 152 3.03 6.65 -3.41
CA PHE A 152 4.22 7.18 -2.74
C PHE A 152 4.09 8.65 -2.36
N GLY A 153 4.87 9.02 -1.36
CA GLY A 153 4.97 10.37 -0.84
C GLY A 153 6.41 10.83 -0.76
N GLY A 154 6.58 12.14 -0.75
CA GLY A 154 7.88 12.80 -0.64
C GLY A 154 7.77 13.94 0.35
N GLY A 155 8.89 14.26 0.99
CA GLY A 155 8.93 15.32 1.97
C GLY A 155 10.34 15.70 2.36
N SER A 156 10.47 16.92 2.87
CA SER A 156 11.69 17.47 3.42
C SER A 156 11.33 18.54 4.42
N GLY A 157 12.15 18.67 5.46
CA GLY A 157 12.11 19.81 6.36
C GLY A 157 10.77 20.03 7.06
N GLY A 158 10.29 19.01 7.77
CA GLY A 158 9.02 19.07 8.51
C GLY A 158 7.75 18.91 7.67
N HIS A 159 7.85 18.98 6.34
CA HIS A 159 6.73 18.75 5.43
C HIS A 159 6.84 17.40 4.71
N HIS A 160 5.78 16.60 4.79
CA HIS A 160 5.62 15.38 4.00
C HIS A 160 4.28 15.38 3.27
N SER A 161 4.27 14.86 2.04
CA SER A 161 3.06 14.75 1.22
C SER A 161 2.90 13.32 0.72
N PHE A 162 1.69 12.78 0.82
CA PHE A 162 1.30 11.49 0.29
C PHE A 162 0.11 11.64 -0.65
N THR A 163 0.08 10.83 -1.70
CA THR A 163 -1.04 10.80 -2.65
C THR A 163 -1.61 9.40 -2.73
N TYR A 164 -2.92 9.27 -2.68
CA TYR A 164 -3.63 8.00 -2.74
C TYR A 164 -4.62 8.01 -3.89
N THR A 165 -4.61 6.97 -4.71
CA THR A 165 -5.69 6.72 -5.68
C THR A 165 -6.72 5.81 -5.05
N VAL A 166 -7.98 6.23 -5.09
CA VAL A 166 -9.15 5.49 -4.59
C VAL A 166 -10.01 5.07 -5.77
N SER A 167 -10.33 3.77 -5.86
CA SER A 167 -11.17 3.19 -6.90
C SER A 167 -12.22 2.25 -6.29
N PRO A 168 -13.51 2.34 -6.68
CA PRO A 168 -14.09 3.29 -7.62
C PRO A 168 -14.02 4.74 -7.12
N ALA A 169 -14.37 5.70 -7.97
CA ALA A 169 -14.34 7.11 -7.61
C ALA A 169 -15.25 7.39 -6.39
N LEU A 170 -14.78 8.19 -5.44
CA LEU A 170 -15.54 8.62 -4.28
C LEU A 170 -16.81 9.39 -4.71
N PRO A 171 -17.87 9.37 -3.90
CA PRO A 171 -19.07 10.17 -4.18
C PRO A 171 -18.74 11.67 -4.25
N SER A 172 -19.57 12.43 -4.98
CA SER A 172 -19.40 13.89 -5.06
C SER A 172 -19.68 14.61 -3.75
N ASP A 173 -20.50 14.01 -2.90
CA ASP A 173 -20.75 14.42 -1.53
C ASP A 173 -19.93 13.50 -0.62
N LEU A 174 -18.98 14.09 0.11
CA LEU A 174 -18.06 13.37 0.98
C LEU A 174 -18.53 13.36 2.45
N SER A 175 -19.73 13.85 2.75
CA SER A 175 -20.26 13.92 4.12
C SER A 175 -20.28 12.56 4.82
N THR A 176 -20.59 11.50 4.09
CA THR A 176 -20.63 10.14 4.61
C THR A 176 -19.27 9.43 4.55
N VAL A 177 -18.23 10.08 3.99
CA VAL A 177 -16.92 9.48 3.73
C VAL A 177 -15.95 9.82 4.86
N ARG A 178 -15.34 8.78 5.42
CA ARG A 178 -14.28 8.85 6.43
C ARG A 178 -12.99 8.30 5.86
N LEU A 179 -11.94 9.10 5.92
CA LEU A 179 -10.61 8.75 5.45
C LEU A 179 -9.79 8.28 6.66
N ARG A 180 -9.61 6.97 6.81
CA ARG A 180 -8.79 6.39 7.90
C ARG A 180 -7.37 6.15 7.39
N PHE A 181 -6.40 6.71 8.10
CA PHE A 181 -4.99 6.54 7.85
C PHE A 181 -4.35 5.68 8.93
N LYS A 182 -3.61 4.64 8.54
CA LYS A 182 -2.90 3.73 9.46
C LYS A 182 -1.40 3.80 9.23
N GLU A 183 -0.65 4.08 10.28
CA GLU A 183 0.81 4.17 10.22
C GLU A 183 1.48 2.80 10.27
N TYR A 184 2.48 2.61 9.39
CA TYR A 184 3.35 1.44 9.41
C TYR A 184 4.83 1.81 9.25
N LYS A 185 5.69 0.97 9.83
CA LYS A 185 7.15 1.11 9.79
C LYS A 185 7.78 0.32 8.66
N ILE A 186 8.55 1.01 7.84
CA ILE A 186 9.46 0.41 6.86
C ILE A 186 10.77 -0.03 7.57
N PRO A 187 11.42 -1.15 7.20
CA PRO A 187 11.03 -2.14 6.16
C PRO A 187 10.08 -3.23 6.65
N SER A 188 9.81 -3.31 7.95
CA SER A 188 9.07 -4.43 8.54
C SER A 188 7.59 -4.50 8.21
N GLN A 189 7.01 -3.47 7.56
CA GLN A 189 5.57 -3.27 7.33
C GLN A 189 4.70 -3.48 8.58
N LYS A 190 5.30 -3.36 9.77
CA LYS A 190 4.58 -3.52 11.04
C LYS A 190 3.78 -2.26 11.30
N GLN A 191 2.48 -2.42 11.52
CA GLN A 191 1.62 -1.37 12.05
C GLN A 191 2.18 -0.88 13.38
N THR A 192 2.21 0.44 13.57
CA THR A 192 2.69 1.04 14.82
C THR A 192 1.60 1.13 15.88
N GLY A 193 0.35 0.91 15.47
CA GLY A 193 -0.85 1.16 16.27
C GLY A 193 -1.32 2.61 16.22
N PHE A 194 -0.59 3.50 15.53
CA PHE A 194 -1.07 4.85 15.28
C PHE A 194 -2.00 4.88 14.07
N GLU A 195 -3.22 5.34 14.28
CA GLU A 195 -4.18 5.62 13.24
C GLU A 195 -4.97 6.89 13.57
N PHE A 196 -5.47 7.55 12.53
CA PHE A 196 -6.34 8.71 12.66
C PHE A 196 -7.36 8.72 11.53
N VAL A 197 -8.47 9.43 11.76
CA VAL A 197 -9.56 9.55 10.80
C VAL A 197 -9.78 11.03 10.48
N ILE A 198 -9.92 11.33 9.19
CA ILE A 198 -10.39 12.62 8.72
C ILE A 198 -11.79 12.43 8.15
N GLU A 199 -12.78 13.06 8.79
CA GLU A 199 -14.15 13.13 8.30
C GLU A 199 -14.23 14.24 7.26
N ALA A 200 -14.71 13.93 6.05
CA ALA A 200 -14.73 14.89 4.96
C ALA A 200 -15.95 15.85 4.99
N ASP A 201 -16.66 15.88 6.12
CA ASP A 201 -17.80 16.75 6.40
C ASP A 201 -17.42 18.24 6.48
N LYS A 202 -18.42 19.13 6.32
CA LYS A 202 -18.24 20.59 6.48
C LYS A 202 -18.07 20.99 7.94
#